data_AF-A0A0H3HMK7-F1
#
_entry.id   AF-A0A0H3HMK7-F1
#
_cell.length_a   1.000
_cell.length_b   1.000
_cell.length_c   1.000
_cell.angle_alpha   90.00
_cell.angle_beta   90.00
_cell.angle_gamma   90.00
#
_symmetry.space_group_name_H-M   'P 1'
#
loop_
_entity.id
_entity.type
_entity.pdbx_description
1 polymer ?
#
loop_
_entity_poly.entity_id
_entity_poly.type
_entity_poly.pdbx_seq_one_letter_code
_entity_poly.pdbx_strand_id
1 'polypeptide(L)'
;MKTCIALRAVPELRELREGLSTVDYMTAAIAHIARNPAAPGKKFNLTHSGERNLSLEDFFDRLERAFGFSFARVPFRDWFDRWKDDAATPLYPVLNLFRDPMHGGMCMVELYQHTYRWEHANTSAFLAGSGVRPPEFDEPELRRYLVQSIGIAPACAAR
;
A
#
# COMPACT_ATOMS: atom_id res chain seq x y z
N MET A 1 6.93 -2.81 -4.53
CA MET A 1 6.72 -4.22 -4.10
C MET A 1 7.68 -5.22 -4.73
N LYS A 2 7.52 -5.61 -6.01
CA LYS A 2 8.37 -6.66 -6.65
C LYS A 2 9.87 -6.42 -6.50
N THR A 3 10.32 -5.19 -6.76
CA THR A 3 11.74 -4.80 -6.60
C THR A 3 12.24 -4.98 -5.16
N CYS A 4 11.45 -4.58 -4.15
CA CYS A 4 11.82 -4.80 -2.75
C CYS A 4 11.96 -6.29 -2.40
N ILE A 5 11.07 -7.13 -2.94
CA ILE A 5 11.11 -8.58 -2.74
C ILE A 5 12.36 -9.19 -3.40
N ALA A 6 12.64 -8.80 -4.65
CA ALA A 6 13.83 -9.28 -5.37
C ALA A 6 15.13 -8.86 -4.67
N LEU A 7 15.21 -7.62 -4.17
CA LEU A 7 16.39 -7.09 -3.48
C LEU A 7 16.51 -7.56 -2.02
N ARG A 8 15.46 -8.20 -1.47
CA ARG A 8 15.32 -8.44 -0.02
C ARG A 8 15.60 -7.19 0.82
N ALA A 9 15.13 -6.05 0.34
CA ALA A 9 15.39 -4.75 0.94
C ALA A 9 14.23 -3.78 0.71
N VAL A 10 13.90 -2.99 1.73
CA VAL A 10 12.81 -2.01 1.76
C VAL A 10 13.42 -0.62 2.03
N PRO A 11 13.08 0.41 1.25
CA PRO A 11 13.59 1.75 1.51
C PRO A 11 12.93 2.31 2.77
N GLU A 12 13.74 2.93 3.63
CA GLU A 12 13.26 3.69 4.78
C GLU A 12 12.55 4.96 4.30
N LEU A 13 11.23 4.89 4.25
CA LEU A 13 10.35 5.98 3.86
C LEU A 13 9.29 6.15 4.94
N ARG A 14 9.42 7.23 5.69
CA ARG A 14 8.62 7.49 6.87
C ARG A 14 7.17 7.67 6.47
N GLU A 15 6.31 6.87 7.09
CA GLU A 15 4.87 7.14 7.06
C GLU A 15 4.26 7.22 5.66
N LEU A 16 4.91 6.59 4.67
CA LEU A 16 4.41 6.50 3.29
C LEU A 16 3.23 5.52 3.25
N ARG A 17 2.01 6.05 3.18
CA ARG A 17 0.78 5.25 3.10
C ARG A 17 0.14 5.46 1.74
N GLU A 18 0.07 4.41 0.94
CA GLU A 18 -0.52 4.45 -0.39
C GLU A 18 -2.05 4.26 -0.38
N GLY A 19 -2.66 4.07 0.80
CA GLY A 19 -4.10 3.83 0.91
C GLY A 19 -4.51 2.49 0.31
N LEU A 20 -3.72 1.45 0.57
CA LEU A 20 -3.90 0.12 0.00
C LEU A 20 -5.30 -0.42 0.31
N SER A 21 -6.02 -0.86 -0.71
CA SER A 21 -7.39 -1.35 -0.60
C SER A 21 -7.67 -2.34 -1.73
N THR A 22 -8.81 -3.03 -1.67
CA THR A 22 -9.24 -3.99 -2.68
C THR A 22 -10.42 -3.48 -3.49
N VAL A 23 -10.50 -3.92 -4.75
CA VAL A 23 -11.53 -3.48 -5.71
C VAL A 23 -12.92 -3.96 -5.33
N ASP A 24 -13.04 -5.17 -4.80
CA ASP A 24 -14.30 -5.74 -4.30
C ASP A 24 -14.88 -4.90 -3.14
N TYR A 25 -14.07 -4.51 -2.17
CA TYR A 25 -14.50 -3.59 -1.12
C TYR A 25 -14.92 -2.23 -1.68
N MET A 26 -14.09 -1.61 -2.52
CA MET A 26 -14.38 -0.28 -3.08
C MET A 26 -15.71 -0.29 -3.86
N THR A 27 -15.91 -1.28 -4.73
CA THR A 27 -17.13 -1.39 -5.53
C THR A 27 -18.37 -1.67 -4.67
N ALA A 28 -18.27 -2.56 -3.69
CA ALA A 28 -19.36 -2.83 -2.75
C ALA A 28 -19.72 -1.59 -1.91
N ALA A 29 -18.71 -0.85 -1.44
CA ALA A 29 -18.90 0.39 -0.69
C ALA A 29 -19.57 1.48 -1.53
N ILE A 30 -19.07 1.72 -2.75
CA ILE A 30 -19.66 2.67 -3.71
C ILE A 30 -21.13 2.30 -3.99
N ALA A 31 -21.40 1.04 -4.33
CA ALA A 31 -22.75 0.58 -4.63
C ALA A 31 -23.70 0.72 -3.43
N HIS A 32 -23.23 0.45 -2.22
CA HIS A 32 -24.02 0.63 -1.00
C HIS A 32 -24.31 2.11 -0.72
N ILE A 33 -23.27 2.95 -0.71
CA ILE A 33 -23.37 4.39 -0.41
C ILE A 33 -24.26 5.10 -1.44
N ALA A 34 -24.09 4.81 -2.73
CA ALA A 34 -24.81 5.48 -3.81
C ALA A 34 -26.33 5.24 -3.78
N ARG A 35 -26.80 4.17 -3.11
CA ARG A 35 -28.23 3.88 -2.93
C ARG A 35 -28.85 4.59 -1.73
N ASN A 36 -28.05 5.24 -0.88
CA ASN A 36 -28.56 5.94 0.29
C ASN A 36 -29.01 7.37 -0.10
N PRO A 37 -30.30 7.73 0.08
CA PRO A 37 -30.82 9.04 -0.33
C PRO A 37 -30.18 10.22 0.43
N ALA A 38 -29.50 9.98 1.56
CA ALA A 38 -28.76 10.99 2.31
C ALA A 38 -27.29 11.17 1.84
N ALA A 39 -26.83 10.40 0.85
CA ALA A 39 -25.46 10.46 0.34
C ALA A 39 -25.14 11.69 -0.55
N PRO A 40 -26.07 12.21 -1.39
CA PRO A 40 -25.78 13.37 -2.22
C PRO A 40 -25.26 14.57 -1.42
N GLY A 41 -24.22 15.24 -1.95
CA GLY A 41 -23.56 16.37 -1.30
C GLY A 41 -22.52 16.02 -0.23
N LYS A 42 -22.36 14.73 0.12
CA LYS A 42 -21.31 14.26 1.04
C LYS A 42 -20.06 13.81 0.28
N LYS A 43 -18.92 13.79 0.99
CA LYS A 43 -17.64 13.26 0.49
C LYS A 43 -17.28 12.00 1.26
N PHE A 44 -16.75 11.01 0.55
CA PHE A 44 -16.41 9.69 1.11
C PHE A 44 -14.98 9.35 0.71
N ASN A 45 -14.14 9.03 1.69
CA ASN A 45 -12.83 8.42 1.45
C ASN A 45 -12.97 6.92 1.69
N LEU A 46 -12.61 6.12 0.68
CA LEU A 46 -12.71 4.65 0.74
C LEU A 46 -11.36 3.99 1.03
N THR A 47 -10.32 4.77 1.32
CA THR A 47 -9.07 4.23 1.85
C THR A 47 -9.24 3.95 3.34
N HIS A 48 -8.43 3.06 3.89
CA HIS A 48 -8.40 2.85 5.33
C HIS A 48 -8.12 4.14 6.08
N SER A 49 -8.70 4.22 7.28
CA SER A 49 -8.45 5.29 8.24
C SER A 49 -7.77 4.73 9.48
N GLY A 50 -7.19 5.63 10.28
CA GLY A 50 -6.56 5.25 11.54
C GLY A 50 -5.33 4.36 11.35
N GLU A 51 -5.14 3.41 12.26
CA GLU A 51 -4.00 2.49 12.29
C GLU A 51 -4.07 1.40 11.21
N ARG A 52 -5.24 1.25 10.56
CA ARG A 52 -5.41 0.29 9.47
C ARG A 52 -4.88 0.82 8.14
N ASN A 53 -4.56 2.11 8.04
CA ASN A 53 -3.88 2.66 6.88
C ASN A 53 -2.39 2.36 6.97
N LEU A 54 -2.00 1.23 6.38
CA LEU A 54 -0.64 0.70 6.46
C LEU A 54 0.35 1.63 5.76
N SER A 55 1.46 1.89 6.44
CA SER A 55 2.65 2.39 5.76
C SER A 55 3.31 1.29 4.93
N LEU A 56 4.24 1.69 4.06
CA LEU A 56 5.11 0.76 3.33
C LEU A 56 5.81 -0.22 4.30
N GLU A 57 6.35 0.31 5.40
CA GLU A 57 7.01 -0.49 6.44
C GLU A 57 6.03 -1.47 7.09
N ASP A 58 4.84 -1.01 7.52
CA ASP A 58 3.81 -1.87 8.11
C ASP A 58 3.40 -3.02 7.19
N PHE A 59 3.34 -2.76 5.88
CA PHE A 59 3.01 -3.77 4.89
C PHE A 59 4.09 -4.86 4.80
N PHE A 60 5.38 -4.48 4.72
CA PHE A 60 6.47 -5.45 4.67
C PHE A 60 6.64 -6.21 5.98
N ASP A 61 6.48 -5.54 7.12
CA ASP A 61 6.39 -6.16 8.44
C ASP A 61 5.36 -7.29 8.51
N ARG A 62 4.19 -7.07 7.92
CA ARG A 62 3.15 -8.12 7.84
C ARG A 62 3.56 -9.26 6.93
N LEU A 63 4.24 -9.01 5.82
CA LEU A 63 4.78 -10.07 4.97
C LEU A 63 5.82 -10.94 5.68
N GLU A 64 6.71 -10.34 6.47
CA GLU A 64 7.69 -11.08 7.28
C GLU A 64 6.99 -11.97 8.30
N ARG A 65 6.04 -11.41 9.07
CA ARG A 65 5.28 -12.17 10.07
C ARG A 65 4.43 -13.28 9.47
N ALA A 66 3.80 -13.04 8.32
CA ALA A 66 2.85 -13.98 7.72
C ALA A 66 3.53 -15.10 6.91
N PHE A 67 4.68 -14.83 6.27
CA PHE A 67 5.29 -15.75 5.30
C PHE A 67 6.78 -16.01 5.51
N GLY A 68 7.39 -15.45 6.56
CA GLY A 68 8.82 -15.65 6.86
C GLY A 68 9.76 -14.98 5.85
N PHE A 69 9.29 -13.95 5.14
CA PHE A 69 10.21 -13.09 4.40
C PHE A 69 11.19 -12.40 5.36
N SER A 70 12.31 -11.93 4.83
CA SER A 70 13.28 -11.12 5.55
C SER A 70 13.77 -9.99 4.65
N PHE A 71 13.60 -8.76 5.12
CA PHE A 71 13.97 -7.55 4.40
C PHE A 71 14.93 -6.68 5.22
N ALA A 72 16.04 -6.27 4.61
CA ALA A 72 16.85 -5.19 5.17
C ALA A 72 16.11 -3.85 5.01
N ARG A 73 15.98 -3.07 6.07
CA ARG A 73 15.59 -1.66 5.99
C ARG A 73 16.84 -0.87 5.66
N VAL A 74 16.78 -0.03 4.63
CA VAL A 74 17.95 0.65 4.07
C VAL A 74 17.61 2.09 3.71
N PRO A 75 18.56 3.03 3.80
CA PRO A 75 18.33 4.40 3.37
C PRO A 75 17.81 4.45 1.93
N PHE A 76 16.84 5.33 1.66
CA PHE A 76 16.17 5.41 0.35
C PHE A 76 17.15 5.50 -0.83
N ARG A 77 18.22 6.29 -0.70
CA ARG A 77 19.22 6.47 -1.76
C ARG A 77 20.08 5.22 -1.97
N ASP A 78 20.50 4.56 -0.90
CA ASP A 78 21.21 3.28 -0.97
C ASP A 78 20.33 2.18 -1.57
N TRP A 79 19.02 2.21 -1.31
CA TRP A 79 18.06 1.29 -1.93
C TRP A 79 17.88 1.58 -3.42
N PHE A 80 17.77 2.85 -3.79
CA PHE A 80 17.66 3.30 -5.19
C PHE A 80 18.88 2.90 -6.01
N ASP A 81 20.09 3.06 -5.46
CA ASP A 81 21.34 2.72 -6.14
C ASP A 81 21.47 1.23 -6.49
N ARG A 82 20.73 0.35 -5.81
CA ARG A 82 20.72 -1.10 -6.09
C ARG A 82 20.01 -1.48 -7.38
N TRP A 83 19.17 -0.62 -7.93
CA TRP A 83 18.37 -0.98 -9.12
C TRP A 83 18.30 0.12 -10.20
N LYS A 84 18.76 1.34 -9.93
CA LYS A 84 18.61 2.48 -10.86
C LYS A 84 19.14 2.26 -12.28
N ASP A 85 20.15 1.40 -12.44
CA ASP A 85 20.78 1.08 -13.73
C ASP A 85 20.27 -0.25 -14.33
N ASP A 86 19.37 -0.95 -13.64
CA ASP A 86 18.77 -2.20 -14.12
C ASP A 86 17.48 -1.90 -14.91
N ALA A 87 17.57 -1.92 -16.23
CA ALA A 87 16.41 -1.70 -17.11
C ALA A 87 15.33 -2.79 -17.00
N ALA A 88 15.64 -3.96 -16.40
CA ALA A 88 14.68 -5.04 -16.23
C ALA A 88 13.83 -4.90 -14.95
N THR A 89 14.20 -4.00 -14.02
CA THR A 89 13.41 -3.79 -12.81
C THR A 89 12.04 -3.19 -13.18
N PRO A 90 10.94 -3.63 -12.54
CA PRO A 90 9.60 -3.07 -12.78
C PRO A 90 9.48 -1.57 -12.52
N LEU A 91 10.44 -0.96 -11.81
CA LEU A 91 10.47 0.47 -11.50
C LEU A 91 11.19 1.32 -12.56
N TYR A 92 11.93 0.72 -13.49
CA TYR A 92 12.66 1.48 -14.51
C TYR A 92 11.80 2.43 -15.35
N PRO A 93 10.56 2.06 -15.77
CA PRO A 93 9.69 2.97 -16.54
C PRO A 93 9.29 4.24 -15.79
N VAL A 94 9.41 4.25 -14.46
CA VAL A 94 9.08 5.38 -13.58
C VAL A 94 10.32 5.88 -12.81
N LEU A 95 11.52 5.62 -13.34
CA LEU A 95 12.81 5.96 -12.72
C LEU A 95 12.90 7.42 -12.27
N ASN A 96 12.32 8.34 -13.06
CA ASN A 96 12.30 9.77 -12.77
C ASN A 96 11.64 10.10 -11.42
N LEU A 97 10.64 9.32 -10.97
CA LEU A 97 9.98 9.53 -9.68
C LEU A 97 10.93 9.32 -8.49
N PHE A 98 11.99 8.53 -8.68
CA PHE A 98 12.97 8.18 -7.66
C PHE A 98 14.26 9.00 -7.75
N ARG A 99 14.54 9.57 -8.93
CA ARG A 99 15.80 10.24 -9.25
C ARG A 99 15.70 11.76 -9.26
N ASP A 100 14.72 12.29 -9.98
CA ASP A 100 14.75 13.68 -10.42
C ASP A 100 14.35 14.60 -9.26
N PRO A 101 15.14 15.66 -8.97
CA PRO A 101 14.85 16.58 -7.89
C PRO A 101 13.62 17.43 -8.23
N MET A 102 12.64 17.44 -7.33
CA MET A 102 11.39 18.17 -7.50
C MET A 102 11.32 19.40 -6.58
N HIS A 103 11.58 19.21 -5.28
CA HIS A 103 11.54 20.29 -4.30
C HIS A 103 12.60 20.05 -3.21
N GLY A 104 13.39 21.08 -2.90
CA GLY A 104 14.43 20.98 -1.87
C GLY A 104 15.47 19.89 -2.12
N GLY A 105 15.69 19.49 -3.38
CA GLY A 105 16.59 18.38 -3.74
C GLY A 105 15.98 16.98 -3.58
N MET A 106 14.77 16.87 -3.04
CA MET A 106 14.05 15.60 -2.88
C MET A 106 13.34 15.21 -4.17
N CYS A 107 13.26 13.90 -4.45
CA CYS A 107 12.46 13.36 -5.55
C CYS A 107 10.99 13.17 -5.15
N MET A 108 10.13 12.80 -6.11
CA MET A 108 8.69 12.61 -5.86
C MET A 108 8.41 11.63 -4.71
N VAL A 109 9.12 10.50 -4.67
CA VAL A 109 8.90 9.46 -3.65
C VAL A 109 9.31 9.94 -2.25
N GLU A 110 10.41 10.67 -2.13
CA GLU A 110 10.85 11.26 -0.85
C GLU A 110 9.88 12.33 -0.35
N LEU A 111 9.30 13.13 -1.26
CA LEU A 111 8.31 14.15 -0.94
C LEU A 111 6.97 13.56 -0.47
N TYR A 112 6.65 12.33 -0.88
CA TYR A 112 5.40 11.66 -0.53
C TYR A 112 5.45 10.93 0.82
N GLN A 113 6.45 11.21 1.66
CA GLN A 113 6.48 10.75 3.05
C GLN A 113 5.48 11.51 3.92
N HIS A 114 5.17 10.99 5.11
CA HIS A 114 4.21 11.60 6.04
C HIS A 114 2.84 11.87 5.38
N THR A 115 2.38 10.92 4.56
CA THR A 115 1.12 11.06 3.81
C THR A 115 -0.07 11.34 4.72
N TYR A 116 -1.00 12.15 4.22
CA TYR A 116 -2.22 12.53 4.93
C TYR A 116 -3.04 11.32 5.41
N ARG A 117 -3.69 11.48 6.55
CA ARG A 117 -4.73 10.55 7.02
C ARG A 117 -6.08 11.10 6.61
N TRP A 118 -6.79 10.33 5.80
CA TRP A 118 -8.10 10.75 5.29
C TRP A 118 -9.19 10.60 6.35
N GLU A 119 -10.07 11.60 6.40
CA GLU A 119 -11.31 11.59 7.17
C GLU A 119 -12.23 10.48 6.62
N HIS A 120 -12.85 9.69 7.49
CA HIS A 120 -13.58 8.48 7.09
C HIS A 120 -14.95 8.33 7.79
N ALA A 121 -15.41 9.32 8.56
CA ALA A 121 -16.65 9.23 9.32
C ALA A 121 -17.86 9.04 8.40
N ASN A 122 -17.93 9.73 7.26
CA ASN A 122 -19.01 9.52 6.29
C ASN A 122 -19.04 8.07 5.79
N THR A 123 -17.88 7.52 5.39
CA THR A 123 -17.78 6.14 4.92
C THR A 123 -18.16 5.15 6.03
N SER A 124 -17.62 5.33 7.24
CA SER A 124 -17.95 4.49 8.40
C SER A 124 -19.44 4.52 8.74
N ALA A 125 -20.04 5.71 8.77
CA ALA A 125 -21.45 5.88 9.10
C ALA A 125 -22.37 5.25 8.04
N PHE A 126 -22.04 5.42 6.76
CA PHE A 126 -22.87 4.93 5.66
C PHE A 126 -22.68 3.44 5.37
N LEU A 127 -21.58 2.83 5.81
CA LEU A 127 -21.38 1.37 5.72
C LEU A 127 -21.80 0.64 7.00
N ALA A 128 -22.20 1.35 8.04
CA ALA A 128 -22.63 0.73 9.30
C ALA A 128 -23.79 -0.24 9.06
N GLY A 129 -23.63 -1.49 9.50
CA GLY A 129 -24.63 -2.55 9.32
C GLY A 129 -24.73 -3.12 7.89
N SER A 130 -23.98 -2.60 6.91
CA SER A 130 -24.04 -3.07 5.52
C SER A 130 -23.39 -4.43 5.27
N GLY A 131 -22.55 -4.88 6.22
CA GLY A 131 -21.68 -6.04 6.03
C GLY A 131 -20.45 -5.78 5.16
N VAL A 132 -20.37 -4.63 4.47
CA VAL A 132 -19.21 -4.23 3.66
C VAL A 132 -18.07 -3.81 4.59
N ARG A 133 -16.91 -4.46 4.46
CA ARG A 133 -15.73 -4.24 5.32
C ARG A 133 -14.49 -3.98 4.49
N PRO A 134 -13.62 -3.03 4.91
CA PRO A 134 -12.34 -2.83 4.26
C PRO A 134 -11.44 -4.06 4.44
N PRO A 135 -10.51 -4.33 3.51
CA PRO A 135 -9.61 -5.49 3.61
C PRO A 135 -8.67 -5.34 4.82
N GLU A 136 -8.42 -6.40 5.57
CA GLU A 136 -7.58 -6.28 6.78
C GLU A 136 -6.08 -6.46 6.51
N PHE A 137 -5.71 -6.91 5.30
CA PHE A 137 -4.34 -7.32 4.96
C PHE A 137 -3.75 -8.28 5.99
N ASP A 138 -4.55 -9.28 6.35
CA ASP A 138 -4.16 -10.48 7.09
C ASP A 138 -3.51 -11.51 6.15
N GLU A 139 -3.09 -12.66 6.66
CA GLU A 139 -2.39 -13.67 5.84
C GLU A 139 -3.21 -14.07 4.59
N PRO A 140 -4.51 -14.39 4.65
CA PRO A 140 -5.29 -14.72 3.46
C PRO A 140 -5.34 -13.61 2.40
N GLU A 141 -5.52 -12.35 2.81
CA GLU A 141 -5.54 -11.21 1.88
C GLU A 141 -4.15 -10.95 1.28
N LEU A 142 -3.09 -10.97 2.11
CA LEU A 142 -1.72 -10.80 1.63
C LEU A 142 -1.32 -11.93 0.68
N ARG A 143 -1.72 -13.17 0.95
CA ARG A 143 -1.46 -14.32 0.08
C ARG A 143 -2.14 -14.13 -1.27
N ARG A 144 -3.40 -13.69 -1.29
CA ARG A 144 -4.12 -13.36 -2.53
C ARG A 144 -3.42 -12.24 -3.29
N TYR A 145 -3.01 -11.16 -2.62
CA TYR A 145 -2.25 -10.08 -3.24
C TYR A 145 -0.93 -10.57 -3.86
N LEU A 146 -0.14 -11.36 -3.12
CA LEU A 146 1.13 -11.91 -3.60
C LEU A 146 0.92 -12.77 -4.85
N VAL A 147 -0.02 -13.72 -4.80
CA VAL A 147 -0.24 -14.68 -5.89
C VAL A 147 -0.93 -14.03 -7.10
N GLN A 148 -2.01 -13.30 -6.88
CA GLN A 148 -2.90 -12.85 -7.95
C GLN A 148 -2.50 -11.49 -8.53
N SER A 149 -1.96 -10.57 -7.72
CA SER A 149 -1.60 -9.22 -8.19
C SER A 149 -0.15 -9.12 -8.64
N ILE A 150 0.78 -9.81 -7.96
CA ILE A 150 2.21 -9.72 -8.29
C ILE A 150 2.83 -11.04 -8.77
N GLY A 151 2.11 -12.16 -8.74
CA GLY A 151 2.58 -13.44 -9.28
C GLY A 151 3.68 -14.12 -8.47
N ILE A 152 3.72 -13.89 -7.16
CA ILE A 152 4.69 -14.48 -6.24
C ILE A 152 3.97 -15.46 -5.32
N ALA A 153 4.39 -16.73 -5.35
CA ALA A 153 3.92 -17.71 -4.38
C ALA A 153 4.78 -17.61 -3.10
N PRO A 154 4.24 -17.17 -1.95
CA PRO A 154 4.98 -17.21 -0.70
C PRO A 154 5.24 -18.66 -0.31
N ALA A 155 6.40 -18.94 0.29
CA ALA A 155 6.65 -20.24 0.91
C ALA A 155 5.57 -20.50 1.97
N CYS A 156 5.12 -21.76 2.10
CA CYS A 156 4.32 -22.13 3.26
C CYS A 156 5.16 -21.88 4.51
N ALA A 157 4.68 -21.06 5.45
CA ALA A 157 5.27 -21.00 6.77
C ALA A 157 5.24 -22.43 7.34
N ALA A 158 6.41 -22.96 7.70
CA ALA A 158 6.46 -24.18 8.49
C ALA A 158 5.73 -23.91 9.80
N ARG A 159 4.69 -24.69 10.08
CA ARG A 159 3.93 -24.62 11.33
C ARG A 159 4.79 -25.02 12.52
#